data_AF-A0A968NJC2-F1
#
_entry.id   AF-A0A968NJC2-F1
#
_cell.length_a   1.000
_cell.length_b   1.000
_cell.length_c   1.000
_cell.angle_alpha   90.00
_cell.angle_beta   90.00
_cell.angle_gamma   90.00
#
_symmetry.space_group_name_H-M   'P 1'
#
loop_
_entity.id
_entity.type
_entity.pdbx_description
1 polymer ?
#
loop_
_entity_poly.entity_id
_entity_poly.type
_entity_poly.pdbx_seq_one_letter_code
_entity_poly.pdbx_strand_id
1 'polypeptide(L)'
;MSLTGHATLIDFRLCPLGDKQYLRYVLLDANRFWIMNDYWQQVNQYYLGTALAKVRKALEKHIARLSGKQEEKKISFVDNPNYPEISTIDSPPALQELCSFFGLSDFERDVLLLCAGMELDTGWAALCAASQGEPKRDYPTFSLAMAALDTPCWSALTPSAPLRRWQMIEVGAGNVLTTATLRINERVLHYLLGVSHLDELLLPMLQPVKSQIQQTQSLLIPISSSEQVASTWSQSSLNLPIIQLCGSETTSKLAIASYVGKILGLNLYTLSAHKLPSNINDFYQLLLLAQREAALSKSALLLNCDDINTTDTTQIKSRSRF
;
A
#
# COMPACT_ATOMS: atom_id res chain seq x y z
N MET A 1 40.58 -15.35 4.89
CA MET A 1 40.50 -14.78 3.52
C MET A 1 39.12 -15.13 2.99
N SER A 2 38.19 -14.24 2.68
CA SER A 2 38.17 -12.79 2.46
C SER A 2 36.71 -12.35 2.67
N LEU A 3 36.50 -11.18 3.27
CA LEU A 3 35.19 -10.56 3.47
C LEU A 3 34.42 -10.44 2.15
N THR A 4 33.19 -10.95 2.11
CA THR A 4 32.24 -10.73 1.01
C THR A 4 31.07 -9.91 1.54
N GLY A 5 30.88 -8.71 1.00
CA GLY A 5 29.72 -7.87 1.31
C GLY A 5 28.45 -8.53 0.76
N HIS A 6 27.40 -8.60 1.59
CA HIS A 6 26.12 -9.20 1.24
C HIS A 6 25.12 -8.07 0.97
N ALA A 7 24.54 -8.00 -0.23
CA ALA A 7 23.37 -7.16 -0.45
C ALA A 7 22.17 -8.07 -0.74
N THR A 8 21.12 -7.97 0.06
CA THR A 8 19.93 -8.81 -0.08
C THR A 8 18.81 -7.95 -0.64
N LEU A 9 18.39 -8.26 -1.86
CA LEU A 9 17.23 -7.68 -2.50
C LEU A 9 16.00 -8.40 -1.94
N ILE A 10 15.25 -7.71 -1.08
CA ILE A 10 14.02 -8.23 -0.47
C ILE A 10 12.87 -7.49 -1.14
N ASP A 11 12.14 -8.22 -1.97
CA ASP A 11 10.83 -7.77 -2.42
C ASP A 11 9.79 -8.21 -1.41
N PHE A 12 9.15 -7.23 -0.78
CA PHE A 12 8.17 -7.45 0.27
C PHE A 12 6.74 -7.56 -0.24
N ARG A 13 6.53 -7.65 -1.56
CA ARG A 13 5.20 -7.88 -2.12
C ARG A 13 4.71 -9.30 -1.77
N LEU A 14 4.02 -9.41 -0.63
CA LEU A 14 3.15 -10.53 -0.31
C LEU A 14 1.99 -10.48 -1.31
N CYS A 15 2.03 -11.35 -2.31
CA CYS A 15 1.03 -11.37 -3.39
C CYS A 15 0.02 -12.49 -3.13
N PRO A 16 -1.25 -12.18 -2.80
CA PRO A 16 -2.35 -12.97 -3.31
C PRO A 16 -2.77 -12.31 -4.62
N LEU A 17 -2.51 -12.95 -5.76
CA LEU A 17 -3.47 -13.13 -6.85
C LEU A 17 -2.79 -13.76 -8.07
N GLY A 18 -3.33 -14.90 -8.47
CA GLY A 18 -3.13 -15.41 -9.81
C GLY A 18 -3.92 -14.54 -10.78
N ASP A 19 -3.23 -13.64 -11.48
CA ASP A 19 -3.51 -13.44 -12.90
C ASP A 19 -2.33 -12.79 -13.62
N LYS A 20 -1.94 -13.38 -14.74
CA LYS A 20 -0.67 -13.14 -15.46
C LYS A 20 -0.67 -11.89 -16.36
N GLN A 21 -1.52 -10.89 -16.11
CA GLN A 21 -1.74 -9.80 -17.08
C GLN A 21 -0.99 -8.49 -16.84
N TYR A 22 -0.30 -8.28 -15.71
CA TYR A 22 0.27 -6.96 -15.39
C TYR A 22 1.75 -6.71 -15.80
N LEU A 23 2.39 -7.64 -16.51
CA LEU A 23 3.79 -7.46 -16.98
C LEU A 23 3.85 -7.14 -18.48
N ARG A 24 3.24 -6.04 -18.89
CA ARG A 24 3.47 -5.50 -20.23
C ARG A 24 3.47 -3.97 -20.22
N TYR A 25 4.60 -3.43 -20.67
CA TYR A 25 4.87 -2.05 -21.07
C TYR A 25 5.26 -1.07 -19.96
N VAL A 26 6.49 -0.50 -20.06
CA VAL A 26 6.70 0.94 -20.33
C VAL A 26 8.07 1.14 -21.00
N LEU A 27 8.04 1.49 -22.29
CA LEU A 27 8.96 2.44 -22.92
C LEU A 27 8.03 3.30 -23.76
N LEU A 28 7.85 4.59 -23.46
CA LEU A 28 7.39 5.63 -24.39
C LEU A 28 7.39 7.03 -23.75
N ASP A 29 7.67 8.01 -24.62
CA ASP A 29 7.80 9.47 -24.48
C ASP A 29 7.21 10.20 -23.26
N ALA A 30 8.00 11.15 -22.74
CA ALA A 30 7.67 12.01 -21.60
C ALA A 30 6.37 12.83 -21.77
N ASN A 31 5.94 13.14 -23.00
CA ASN A 31 4.67 13.85 -23.25
C ASN A 31 3.42 12.94 -23.15
N ARG A 32 3.55 11.62 -23.33
CA ARG A 32 2.45 10.66 -23.08
C ARG A 32 2.27 10.38 -21.59
N PHE A 33 3.34 10.46 -20.80
CA PHE A 33 3.32 10.21 -19.36
C PHE A 33 2.42 11.20 -18.59
N TRP A 34 2.47 12.49 -18.91
CA TRP A 34 1.66 13.52 -18.24
C TRP A 34 0.16 13.39 -18.53
N ILE A 35 -0.22 13.16 -19.79
CA ILE A 35 -1.62 12.99 -20.20
C ILE A 35 -2.23 11.71 -19.60
N MET A 36 -1.44 10.63 -19.52
CA MET A 36 -1.88 9.37 -18.91
C MET A 36 -2.09 9.52 -17.39
N ASN A 37 -1.25 10.33 -16.72
CA ASN A 37 -1.34 10.58 -15.29
C ASN A 37 -2.57 11.42 -14.93
N ASP A 38 -2.88 12.47 -15.69
CA ASP A 38 -4.06 13.31 -15.46
C ASP A 38 -5.36 12.55 -15.72
N TYR A 39 -5.38 11.69 -16.74
CA TYR A 39 -6.54 10.85 -17.05
C TYR A 39 -6.78 9.78 -15.99
N TRP A 40 -5.73 9.06 -15.56
CA TRP A 40 -5.83 8.11 -14.45
C TRP A 40 -6.31 8.79 -13.17
N GLN A 41 -5.79 9.99 -12.87
CA GLN A 41 -6.18 10.75 -11.67
C GLN A 41 -7.68 11.07 -11.67
N GLN A 42 -8.25 11.47 -12.82
CA GLN A 42 -9.68 11.74 -12.95
C GLN A 42 -10.53 10.47 -12.71
N VAL A 43 -10.12 9.34 -13.30
CA VAL A 43 -10.80 8.05 -13.11
C VAL A 43 -10.72 7.61 -11.65
N ASN A 44 -9.54 7.75 -11.03
CA ASN A 44 -9.32 7.40 -9.63
C ASN A 44 -10.23 8.24 -8.70
N GLN A 45 -10.29 9.56 -8.91
CA GLN A 45 -11.15 10.45 -8.14
C GLN A 45 -12.64 10.12 -8.31
N TYR A 46 -13.09 9.87 -9.54
CA TYR A 46 -14.48 9.48 -9.82
C TYR A 46 -14.86 8.16 -9.13
N TYR A 47 -13.98 7.16 -9.22
CA TYR A 47 -14.19 5.86 -8.57
C TYR A 47 -14.24 6.00 -7.05
N LEU A 48 -13.28 6.72 -6.45
CA LEU A 48 -13.24 6.97 -5.01
C LEU A 48 -14.49 7.72 -4.54
N GLY A 49 -14.90 8.78 -5.25
CA GLY A 49 -16.11 9.54 -4.93
C GLY A 49 -17.38 8.69 -5.00
N THR A 50 -17.48 7.81 -6.01
CA THR A 50 -18.61 6.87 -6.14
C THR A 50 -18.63 5.87 -4.99
N ALA A 51 -17.47 5.36 -4.57
CA ALA A 51 -17.36 4.44 -3.44
C ALA A 51 -17.73 5.12 -2.11
N LEU A 52 -17.26 6.35 -1.87
CA LEU A 52 -17.63 7.17 -0.71
C LEU A 52 -19.14 7.44 -0.66
N ALA A 53 -19.75 7.75 -1.81
CA ALA A 53 -21.19 8.00 -1.91
C ALA A 53 -22.03 6.76 -1.53
N LYS A 54 -21.55 5.55 -1.83
CA LYS A 54 -22.21 4.30 -1.40
C LYS A 54 -22.20 4.15 0.12
N VAL A 55 -21.06 4.38 0.77
CA VAL A 55 -20.93 4.32 2.24
C VAL A 55 -21.78 5.40 2.90
N ARG A 56 -21.76 6.62 2.37
CA ARG A 56 -22.63 7.72 2.83
C ARG A 56 -24.12 7.32 2.78
N LYS A 57 -24.58 6.74 1.68
CA LYS A 57 -25.95 6.27 1.53
C LYS A 57 -26.31 5.18 2.56
N ALA A 58 -25.36 4.30 2.90
CA ALA A 58 -25.56 3.29 3.94
C ALA A 58 -25.78 3.94 5.32
N LEU A 59 -25.01 4.98 5.67
CA LEU A 59 -25.21 5.77 6.90
C LEU A 59 -26.58 6.47 6.90
N GLU A 60 -26.95 7.12 5.81
CA GLU A 60 -28.25 7.81 5.66
C GLU A 60 -29.43 6.84 5.82
N LYS A 61 -29.33 5.65 5.22
CA LYS A 61 -30.32 4.57 5.39
C LYS A 61 -30.39 4.10 6.84
N HIS A 62 -29.26 3.98 7.51
CA HIS A 62 -29.21 3.64 8.94
C HIS A 62 -29.91 4.70 9.80
N ILE A 63 -29.66 5.99 9.55
CA ILE A 63 -30.31 7.12 10.25
C ILE A 63 -31.84 7.10 10.03
N ALA A 64 -32.29 6.84 8.80
CA ALA A 64 -33.72 6.74 8.48
C ALA A 64 -34.40 5.59 9.26
N ARG A 65 -33.73 4.43 9.36
CA ARG A 65 -34.18 3.30 10.18
C ARG A 65 -34.29 3.66 11.66
N LEU A 66 -33.30 4.35 12.24
CA LEU A 66 -33.33 4.80 13.64
C LEU A 66 -34.50 5.77 13.91
N SER A 67 -34.85 6.60 12.93
CA SER A 67 -35.92 7.60 13.05
C SER A 67 -37.32 7.04 12.79
N GLY A 68 -37.46 5.74 12.49
CA GLY A 68 -38.74 5.11 12.15
C GLY A 68 -39.38 5.61 10.85
N LYS A 69 -38.65 6.34 10.01
CA LYS A 69 -39.15 6.86 8.72
C LYS A 69 -39.02 5.76 7.66
N GLN A 70 -40.13 5.38 7.03
CA GLN A 70 -40.10 4.53 5.84
C GLN A 70 -39.42 5.27 4.68
N GLU A 71 -38.62 4.54 3.89
CA GLU A 71 -37.88 5.07 2.74
C GLU A 71 -38.81 5.80 1.77
N GLU A 72 -38.64 7.11 1.58
CA GLU A 72 -38.96 7.71 0.30
C GLU A 72 -37.94 7.16 -0.71
N LYS A 73 -38.41 6.33 -1.66
CA LYS A 73 -37.66 5.94 -2.85
C LYS A 73 -37.30 7.19 -3.66
N LYS A 74 -36.27 7.92 -3.24
CA LYS A 74 -35.57 8.87 -4.11
C LYS A 74 -34.66 8.06 -5.03
N ILE A 75 -35.19 7.88 -6.23
CA ILE A 75 -34.59 7.57 -7.52
C ILE A 75 -33.09 7.27 -7.47
N SER A 76 -32.79 6.03 -7.87
CA SER A 76 -31.54 5.50 -8.43
C SER A 76 -30.43 6.52 -8.66
N PHE A 77 -29.24 6.20 -8.13
CA PHE A 77 -28.01 6.64 -8.78
C PHE A 77 -28.14 6.21 -10.24
N VAL A 78 -28.31 7.20 -11.11
CA VAL A 78 -28.28 7.02 -12.55
C VAL A 78 -26.92 6.40 -12.83
N ASP A 79 -26.92 5.20 -13.41
CA ASP A 79 -25.79 4.69 -14.18
C ASP A 79 -25.43 5.80 -15.16
N ASN A 80 -24.45 6.64 -14.80
CA ASN A 80 -24.03 7.73 -15.66
C ASN A 80 -23.36 7.07 -16.86
N PRO A 81 -23.94 7.15 -18.08
CA PRO A 81 -23.50 6.37 -19.24
C PRO A 81 -22.16 6.87 -19.82
N ASN A 82 -21.50 7.80 -19.15
CA ASN A 82 -20.24 8.40 -19.56
C ASN A 82 -19.04 7.77 -18.83
N TYR A 83 -19.09 6.45 -18.66
CA TYR A 83 -17.93 5.67 -18.27
C TYR A 83 -17.03 5.56 -19.51
N PRO A 84 -15.77 6.01 -19.49
CA PRO A 84 -14.84 5.60 -20.52
C PRO A 84 -14.51 4.14 -20.24
N GLU A 85 -15.15 3.22 -20.98
CA GLU A 85 -14.98 1.76 -20.90
C GLU A 85 -13.68 1.30 -20.20
N ILE A 86 -13.79 0.50 -19.10
CA ILE A 86 -12.63 0.10 -18.25
C ILE A 86 -11.58 -0.61 -19.11
N SER A 87 -12.01 -1.11 -20.26
CA SER A 87 -11.24 -1.69 -21.35
C SER A 87 -10.10 -0.82 -21.90
N THR A 88 -10.00 0.48 -21.53
CA THR A 88 -9.00 1.41 -22.10
C THR A 88 -7.96 1.95 -21.11
N ILE A 89 -8.01 1.55 -19.84
CA ILE A 89 -7.11 2.09 -18.80
C ILE A 89 -6.07 1.04 -18.43
N ASP A 90 -4.79 1.36 -18.65
CA ASP A 90 -3.65 0.49 -18.36
C ASP A 90 -3.41 0.25 -16.84
N SER A 91 -4.17 0.89 -15.93
CA SER A 91 -4.04 0.73 -14.48
C SER A 91 -5.36 0.92 -13.73
N PRO A 92 -5.72 0.03 -12.79
CA PRO A 92 -6.94 0.16 -12.00
C PRO A 92 -6.89 1.38 -11.06
N PRO A 93 -8.05 1.88 -10.60
CA PRO A 93 -8.13 2.88 -9.53
C PRO A 93 -7.44 2.40 -8.24
N ALA A 94 -6.88 3.33 -7.46
CA ALA A 94 -6.09 3.04 -6.27
C ALA A 94 -6.86 2.19 -5.24
N LEU A 95 -8.13 2.50 -4.98
CA LEU A 95 -8.95 1.71 -4.07
C LEU A 95 -9.10 0.24 -4.51
N GLN A 96 -9.26 0.01 -5.82
CA GLN A 96 -9.39 -1.34 -6.37
C GLN A 96 -8.06 -2.10 -6.26
N GLU A 97 -6.94 -1.46 -6.61
CA GLU A 97 -5.60 -2.03 -6.48
C GLU A 97 -5.30 -2.38 -5.01
N LEU A 98 -5.63 -1.49 -4.07
CA LEU A 98 -5.46 -1.72 -2.62
C LEU A 98 -6.29 -2.89 -2.12
N CYS A 99 -7.58 -2.95 -2.45
CA CYS A 99 -8.45 -4.06 -2.02
C CYS A 99 -7.94 -5.40 -2.57
N SER A 100 -7.54 -5.41 -3.84
CA SER A 100 -6.98 -6.58 -4.51
C SER A 100 -5.70 -7.06 -3.85
N PHE A 101 -4.74 -6.15 -3.65
CA PHE A 101 -3.41 -6.49 -3.12
C PHE A 101 -3.46 -7.00 -1.67
N PHE A 102 -4.25 -6.35 -0.82
CA PHE A 102 -4.31 -6.67 0.60
C PHE A 102 -5.46 -7.62 0.97
N GLY A 103 -6.27 -8.04 -0.01
CA GLY A 103 -7.38 -8.97 0.18
C GLY A 103 -8.48 -8.42 1.08
N LEU A 104 -8.84 -7.14 0.93
CA LEU A 104 -9.92 -6.54 1.73
C LEU A 104 -11.27 -7.11 1.28
N SER A 105 -12.08 -7.53 2.26
CA SER A 105 -13.50 -7.80 2.04
C SER A 105 -14.28 -6.51 1.73
N ASP A 106 -15.50 -6.64 1.20
CA ASP A 106 -16.39 -5.49 0.97
C ASP A 106 -16.64 -4.70 2.25
N PHE A 107 -16.87 -5.38 3.37
CA PHE A 107 -17.03 -4.74 4.67
C PHE A 107 -15.78 -3.97 5.10
N GLU A 108 -14.59 -4.54 4.93
CA GLU A 108 -13.33 -3.86 5.27
C GLU A 108 -13.06 -2.64 4.39
N ARG A 109 -13.31 -2.76 3.08
CA ARG A 109 -13.27 -1.62 2.15
C ARG A 109 -14.19 -0.50 2.62
N ASP A 110 -15.41 -0.83 3.01
CA ASP A 110 -16.40 0.17 3.39
C ASP A 110 -16.09 0.80 4.77
N VAL A 111 -15.44 0.06 5.69
CA VAL A 111 -14.87 0.62 6.93
C VAL A 111 -13.72 1.58 6.62
N LEU A 112 -12.83 1.24 5.69
CA LEU A 112 -11.75 2.13 5.25
C LEU A 112 -12.31 3.42 4.65
N LEU A 113 -13.33 3.32 3.80
CA LEU A 113 -14.02 4.45 3.19
C LEU A 113 -14.79 5.30 4.19
N LEU A 114 -15.38 4.69 5.21
CA LEU A 114 -16.00 5.41 6.32
C LEU A 114 -14.97 6.30 7.04
N CYS A 115 -13.76 5.78 7.25
CA CYS A 115 -12.66 6.55 7.84
C CYS A 115 -12.12 7.61 6.87
N ALA A 116 -12.01 7.30 5.58
CA ALA A 116 -11.58 8.27 4.56
C ALA A 116 -12.57 9.44 4.42
N GLY A 117 -13.87 9.16 4.46
CA GLY A 117 -14.92 10.17 4.35
C GLY A 117 -14.80 11.27 5.41
N MET A 118 -14.40 10.90 6.63
CA MET A 118 -14.15 11.86 7.72
C MET A 118 -13.08 12.90 7.42
N GLU A 119 -12.06 12.52 6.64
CA GLU A 119 -10.93 13.42 6.30
C GLU A 119 -11.21 14.22 5.02
N LEU A 120 -12.16 13.77 4.18
CA LEU A 120 -12.40 14.33 2.84
C LEU A 120 -13.62 15.26 2.76
N ASP A 121 -14.61 15.11 3.65
CA ASP A 121 -15.83 15.92 3.63
C ASP A 121 -16.33 16.22 5.05
N THR A 122 -16.49 17.51 5.34
CA THR A 122 -16.94 18.04 6.65
C THR A 122 -18.31 17.52 7.12
N GLY A 123 -19.17 17.04 6.20
CA GLY A 123 -20.49 16.51 6.51
C GLY A 123 -20.48 15.14 7.19
N TRP A 124 -19.36 14.41 7.17
CA TRP A 124 -19.29 13.05 7.71
C TRP A 124 -19.34 13.00 9.24
N ALA A 125 -18.83 14.02 9.92
CA ALA A 125 -18.91 14.12 11.37
C ALA A 125 -20.38 14.14 11.86
N ALA A 126 -21.20 14.97 11.21
CA ALA A 126 -22.64 15.05 11.49
C ALA A 126 -23.37 13.73 11.16
N LEU A 127 -22.98 13.05 10.08
CA LEU A 127 -23.53 11.73 9.74
C LEU A 127 -23.18 10.69 10.81
N CYS A 128 -21.92 10.64 11.26
CA CYS A 128 -21.49 9.71 12.31
C CYS A 128 -22.24 9.95 13.62
N ALA A 129 -22.40 11.21 14.03
CA ALA A 129 -23.17 11.58 15.21
C ALA A 129 -24.64 11.16 15.10
N ALA A 130 -25.28 11.46 13.97
CA ALA A 130 -26.66 11.09 13.71
C ALA A 130 -26.87 9.58 13.65
N SER A 131 -25.97 8.83 13.01
CA SER A 131 -26.03 7.37 12.94
C SER A 131 -25.78 6.68 14.28
N GLN A 132 -25.12 7.34 15.23
CA GLN A 132 -24.85 6.79 16.56
C GLN A 132 -25.82 7.30 17.64
N GLY A 133 -26.70 8.24 17.30
CA GLY A 133 -27.69 8.82 18.22
C GLY A 133 -27.08 9.68 19.34
N GLU A 134 -25.81 10.05 19.24
CA GLU A 134 -25.06 10.78 20.27
C GLU A 134 -24.22 11.89 19.61
N PRO A 135 -24.49 13.18 19.87
CA PRO A 135 -23.78 14.29 19.24
C PRO A 135 -22.26 14.27 19.41
N LYS A 136 -21.78 13.71 20.53
CA LYS A 136 -20.35 13.60 20.84
C LYS A 136 -19.64 12.41 20.18
N ARG A 137 -20.38 11.56 19.46
CA ARG A 137 -19.85 10.43 18.70
C ARG A 137 -19.86 10.77 17.21
N ASP A 138 -19.18 11.86 16.86
CA ASP A 138 -19.04 12.40 15.52
C ASP A 138 -17.91 11.75 14.72
N TYR A 139 -17.57 10.50 15.06
CA TYR A 139 -16.45 9.76 14.50
C TYR A 139 -16.81 8.30 14.17
N PRO A 140 -16.11 7.66 13.22
CA PRO A 140 -16.24 6.26 12.89
C PRO A 140 -15.91 5.35 14.08
N THR A 141 -16.69 4.29 14.25
CA THR A 141 -16.42 3.21 15.20
C THR A 141 -16.76 1.88 14.55
N PHE A 142 -16.17 0.78 15.02
CA PHE A 142 -16.59 -0.55 14.52
C PHE A 142 -18.06 -0.82 14.84
N SER A 143 -18.58 -0.33 15.96
CA SER A 143 -20.01 -0.45 16.30
C SER A 143 -20.92 0.24 15.29
N LEU A 144 -20.53 1.43 14.81
CA LEU A 144 -21.22 2.14 13.74
C LEU A 144 -21.14 1.34 12.42
N ALA A 145 -19.93 0.92 12.03
CA ALA A 145 -19.74 0.14 10.82
C ALA A 145 -20.59 -1.14 10.80
N MET A 146 -20.58 -1.91 11.88
CA MET A 146 -21.35 -3.15 12.01
C MET A 146 -22.87 -2.93 11.96
N ALA A 147 -23.36 -1.75 12.35
CA ALA A 147 -24.78 -1.42 12.38
C ALA A 147 -25.29 -0.79 11.07
N ALA A 148 -24.43 -0.06 10.36
CA ALA A 148 -24.83 0.74 9.21
C ALA A 148 -24.39 0.16 7.85
N LEU A 149 -23.26 -0.54 7.77
CA LEU A 149 -22.70 -1.05 6.52
C LEU A 149 -23.24 -2.45 6.18
N ASP A 150 -23.14 -2.81 4.91
CA ASP A 150 -23.55 -4.12 4.42
C ASP A 150 -22.51 -5.20 4.78
N THR A 151 -22.95 -6.46 4.89
CA THR A 151 -22.09 -7.62 5.18
C THR A 151 -21.20 -7.52 6.44
N PRO A 152 -21.74 -7.08 7.61
CA PRO A 152 -20.95 -6.89 8.81
C PRO A 152 -20.24 -8.17 9.26
N CYS A 153 -18.95 -8.07 9.58
CA CYS A 153 -18.12 -9.22 9.88
C CYS A 153 -17.19 -9.00 11.08
N TRP A 154 -17.33 -9.83 12.12
CA TRP A 154 -16.50 -9.76 13.33
C TRP A 154 -15.03 -10.10 13.08
N SER A 155 -14.72 -10.93 12.07
CA SER A 155 -13.33 -11.28 11.77
C SER A 155 -12.51 -10.07 11.29
N ALA A 156 -13.16 -9.07 10.66
CA ALA A 156 -12.54 -7.82 10.21
C ALA A 156 -11.97 -6.96 11.35
N LEU A 157 -12.42 -7.18 12.59
CA LEU A 157 -11.96 -6.44 13.77
C LEU A 157 -10.68 -7.06 14.38
N THR A 158 -10.29 -8.26 13.96
CA THR A 158 -9.14 -8.97 14.55
C THR A 158 -7.82 -8.26 14.23
N PRO A 159 -6.79 -8.35 15.09
CA PRO A 159 -5.47 -7.78 14.80
C PRO A 159 -4.82 -8.34 13.52
N SER A 160 -5.20 -9.56 13.12
CA SER A 160 -4.73 -10.24 11.91
C SER A 160 -5.48 -9.84 10.64
N ALA A 161 -6.66 -9.21 10.75
CA ALA A 161 -7.45 -8.79 9.60
C ALA A 161 -6.74 -7.66 8.83
N PRO A 162 -6.88 -7.61 7.49
CA PRO A 162 -6.22 -6.63 6.63
C PRO A 162 -6.16 -5.20 7.17
N LEU A 163 -7.29 -4.65 7.64
CA LEU A 163 -7.34 -3.26 8.11
C LEU A 163 -6.36 -2.95 9.25
N ARG A 164 -6.28 -3.85 10.24
CA ARG A 164 -5.41 -3.68 11.42
C ARG A 164 -4.01 -4.22 11.18
N ARG A 165 -3.90 -5.35 10.49
CA ARG A 165 -2.62 -5.98 10.13
C ARG A 165 -1.76 -5.05 9.27
N TRP A 166 -2.38 -4.37 8.30
CA TRP A 166 -1.67 -3.44 7.41
C TRP A 166 -1.77 -1.99 7.87
N GLN A 167 -2.26 -1.74 9.09
CA GLN A 167 -2.41 -0.41 9.68
C GLN A 167 -3.08 0.58 8.73
N MET A 168 -4.08 0.11 7.97
CA MET A 168 -4.85 0.98 7.07
C MET A 168 -5.77 1.90 7.86
N ILE A 169 -6.12 1.47 9.06
CA ILE A 169 -6.81 2.28 10.06
C ILE A 169 -6.05 2.24 11.39
N GLU A 170 -6.23 3.30 12.15
CA GLU A 170 -5.79 3.45 13.52
C GLU A 170 -6.99 3.34 14.45
N VAL A 171 -6.84 2.53 15.50
CA VAL A 171 -7.83 2.40 16.56
C VAL A 171 -7.38 3.28 17.72
N GLY A 172 -8.14 4.33 18.00
CA GLY A 172 -7.84 5.27 19.08
C GLY A 172 -8.05 4.67 20.46
N ALA A 173 -7.71 5.45 21.49
CA ALA A 173 -7.90 5.05 22.87
C ALA A 173 -9.39 4.89 23.23
N GLY A 174 -9.69 3.90 24.06
CA GLY A 174 -11.04 3.67 24.57
C GLY A 174 -11.12 2.43 25.44
N ASN A 175 -12.13 2.37 26.30
CA ASN A 175 -12.34 1.23 27.20
C ASN A 175 -12.87 -0.01 26.46
N VAL A 176 -13.46 0.17 25.27
CA VAL A 176 -14.04 -0.91 24.47
C VAL A 176 -13.63 -0.73 23.01
N LEU A 177 -13.13 -1.82 22.40
CA LEU A 177 -12.65 -1.83 21.01
C LEU A 177 -13.69 -1.33 20.01
N THR A 178 -14.95 -1.77 20.16
CA THR A 178 -15.99 -1.50 19.16
C THR A 178 -16.45 -0.04 19.14
N THR A 179 -16.25 0.70 20.24
CA THR A 179 -16.65 2.10 20.37
C THR A 179 -15.46 3.06 20.32
N ALA A 180 -14.23 2.54 20.19
CA ALA A 180 -13.04 3.33 19.98
C ALA A 180 -13.13 4.08 18.64
N THR A 181 -12.55 5.28 18.60
CA THR A 181 -12.46 6.10 17.38
C THR A 181 -11.64 5.35 16.33
N LEU A 182 -12.10 5.30 15.09
CA LEU A 182 -11.32 4.80 13.96
C LEU A 182 -10.89 5.97 13.08
N ARG A 183 -9.63 5.95 12.64
CA ARG A 183 -9.05 6.92 11.71
C ARG A 183 -8.37 6.19 10.58
N ILE A 184 -8.37 6.77 9.38
CA ILE A 184 -7.59 6.23 8.27
C ILE A 184 -6.12 6.59 8.50
N ASN A 185 -5.21 5.70 8.14
CA ASN A 185 -3.79 6.02 8.13
C ASN A 185 -3.46 7.01 7.01
N GLU A 186 -2.68 8.04 7.32
CA GLU A 186 -2.37 9.15 6.40
C GLU A 186 -1.74 8.67 5.07
N ARG A 187 -0.75 7.77 5.13
CA ARG A 187 -0.10 7.21 3.94
C ARG A 187 -1.08 6.47 3.03
N VAL A 188 -2.06 5.78 3.62
CA VAL A 188 -3.13 5.08 2.89
C VAL A 188 -4.14 6.07 2.30
N LEU A 189 -4.52 7.12 3.04
CA LEU A 189 -5.38 8.19 2.52
C LEU A 189 -4.74 8.87 1.30
N HIS A 190 -3.48 9.26 1.38
CA HIS A 190 -2.76 9.88 0.27
C HIS A 190 -2.63 8.95 -0.94
N TYR A 191 -2.42 7.65 -0.72
CA TYR A 191 -2.46 6.66 -1.80
C TYR A 191 -3.82 6.62 -2.51
N LEU A 192 -4.93 6.59 -1.75
CA LEU A 192 -6.28 6.62 -2.34
C LEU A 192 -6.52 7.89 -3.16
N LEU A 193 -5.93 9.01 -2.77
CA LEU A 193 -5.98 10.28 -3.49
C LEU A 193 -5.02 10.35 -4.70
N GLY A 194 -4.24 9.30 -4.97
CA GLY A 194 -3.27 9.28 -6.06
C GLY A 194 -1.98 10.07 -5.76
N VAL A 195 -1.73 10.42 -4.50
CA VAL A 195 -0.52 11.14 -4.08
C VAL A 195 0.56 10.13 -3.72
N SER A 196 1.71 10.24 -4.38
CA SER A 196 2.85 9.36 -4.19
C SER A 196 3.90 9.98 -3.26
N HIS A 197 4.14 9.34 -2.12
CA HIS A 197 5.24 9.63 -1.21
C HIS A 197 5.57 8.38 -0.39
N LEU A 198 6.71 8.37 0.31
CA LEU A 198 7.06 7.30 1.24
C LEU A 198 6.35 7.51 2.59
N ASP A 199 6.02 6.43 3.29
CA ASP A 199 5.60 6.50 4.69
C ASP A 199 6.57 7.31 5.56
N GLU A 200 6.04 8.18 6.42
CA GLU A 200 6.82 9.08 7.28
C GLU A 200 7.82 8.33 8.15
N LEU A 201 7.41 7.17 8.69
CA LEU A 201 8.26 6.37 9.57
C LEU A 201 9.40 5.67 8.81
N LEU A 202 9.26 5.50 7.49
CA LEU A 202 10.28 4.91 6.63
C LEU A 202 11.27 5.94 6.08
N LEU A 203 10.90 7.23 6.00
CA LEU A 203 11.76 8.32 5.50
C LEU A 203 13.15 8.38 6.14
N PRO A 204 13.32 8.30 7.48
CA PRO A 204 14.66 8.37 8.08
C PRO A 204 15.50 7.10 7.82
N MET A 205 14.85 5.99 7.43
CA MET A 205 15.48 4.68 7.30
C MET A 205 15.90 4.40 5.86
N LEU A 206 15.08 4.81 4.88
CA LEU A 206 15.23 4.47 3.48
C LEU A 206 15.90 5.56 2.66
N GLN A 207 16.73 5.16 1.71
CA GLN A 207 17.34 6.08 0.74
C GLN A 207 16.97 5.65 -0.69
N PRO A 208 16.40 6.54 -1.53
CA PRO A 208 16.07 6.20 -2.90
C PRO A 208 17.35 5.95 -3.71
N VAL A 209 17.38 4.83 -4.44
CA VAL A 209 18.47 4.52 -5.36
C VAL A 209 18.19 5.22 -6.68
N LYS A 210 18.93 6.29 -6.95
CA LYS A 210 18.87 6.96 -8.26
C LYS A 210 19.43 6.02 -9.32
N SER A 211 18.73 5.86 -10.43
CA SER A 211 19.27 5.14 -11.58
C SER A 211 20.43 5.93 -12.17
N GLN A 212 21.67 5.46 -11.95
CA GLN A 212 22.90 6.12 -12.40
C GLN A 212 23.17 5.90 -13.90
N ILE A 213 22.13 5.69 -14.73
CA ILE A 213 22.29 5.48 -16.17
C ILE A 213 22.48 6.85 -16.84
N GLN A 214 23.58 7.53 -16.52
CA GLN A 214 24.15 8.49 -17.45
C GLN A 214 24.77 7.67 -18.60
N GLN A 215 24.49 8.09 -19.83
CA GLN A 215 24.72 7.37 -21.10
C GLN A 215 26.16 6.91 -21.38
N THR A 216 27.11 7.12 -20.46
CA THR A 216 28.54 6.81 -20.62
C THR A 216 29.04 5.61 -19.79
N GLN A 217 28.26 5.06 -18.85
CA GLN A 217 28.69 3.93 -17.99
C GLN A 217 27.99 2.59 -18.32
N SER A 218 27.39 2.47 -19.50
CA SER A 218 26.69 1.24 -19.92
C SER A 218 27.60 0.00 -20.10
N LEU A 219 28.92 0.16 -20.00
CA LEU A 219 29.92 -0.91 -20.22
C LEU A 219 30.24 -1.75 -18.97
N LEU A 220 29.77 -1.36 -17.78
CA LEU A 220 30.12 -2.04 -16.51
C LEU A 220 28.94 -2.71 -15.81
N ILE A 221 27.72 -2.64 -16.35
CA ILE A 221 26.56 -3.33 -15.78
C ILE A 221 26.66 -4.81 -16.17
N PRO A 222 26.65 -5.78 -15.22
CA PRO A 222 26.52 -7.20 -15.54
C PRO A 222 25.08 -7.48 -16.05
N ILE A 223 24.85 -7.26 -17.34
CA ILE A 223 23.52 -7.34 -17.97
C ILE A 223 22.93 -8.75 -17.78
N SER A 224 23.73 -9.80 -17.99
CA SER A 224 23.30 -11.20 -17.83
C SER A 224 22.79 -11.52 -16.42
N SER A 225 23.50 -11.07 -15.38
CA SER A 225 23.07 -11.24 -13.99
C SER A 225 21.79 -10.47 -13.71
N SER A 226 21.64 -9.28 -14.28
CA SER A 226 20.47 -8.44 -14.04
C SER A 226 19.21 -8.98 -14.74
N GLU A 227 19.34 -9.50 -15.96
CA GLU A 227 18.26 -10.18 -16.69
C GLU A 227 17.84 -11.48 -15.99
N GLN A 228 18.78 -12.21 -15.40
CA GLN A 228 18.47 -13.41 -14.60
C GLN A 228 17.65 -13.06 -13.36
N VAL A 229 18.02 -11.99 -12.66
CA VAL A 229 17.26 -11.48 -11.50
C VAL A 229 15.85 -11.04 -11.94
N ALA A 230 15.76 -10.23 -12.99
CA ALA A 230 14.48 -9.73 -13.50
C ALA A 230 13.54 -10.85 -13.99
N SER A 231 14.08 -11.84 -14.70
CA SER A 231 13.30 -13.00 -15.16
C SER A 231 12.83 -13.87 -14.00
N THR A 232 13.65 -14.09 -12.98
CA THR A 232 13.29 -14.84 -11.77
C THR A 232 12.12 -14.19 -11.04
N TRP A 233 12.15 -12.87 -10.87
CA TRP A 233 11.06 -12.12 -10.26
C TRP A 233 9.80 -12.06 -11.14
N SER A 234 9.95 -11.92 -12.47
CA SER A 234 8.82 -11.87 -13.39
C SER A 234 8.06 -13.20 -13.52
N GLN A 235 8.74 -14.33 -13.31
CA GLN A 235 8.16 -15.68 -13.42
C GLN A 235 7.52 -16.17 -12.11
N SER A 236 7.82 -15.53 -10.99
CA SER A 236 7.35 -15.92 -9.66
C SER A 236 6.02 -15.23 -9.35
N SER A 237 4.95 -16.00 -9.14
CA SER A 237 3.58 -15.45 -9.00
C SER A 237 3.07 -15.31 -7.56
N LEU A 238 3.69 -15.98 -6.58
CA LEU A 238 3.15 -16.06 -5.21
C LEU A 238 4.13 -15.58 -4.13
N ASN A 239 5.42 -15.88 -4.28
CA ASN A 239 6.49 -15.41 -3.39
C ASN A 239 7.68 -15.02 -4.25
N LEU A 240 8.05 -13.74 -4.23
CA LEU A 240 9.27 -13.29 -4.89
C LEU A 240 10.47 -13.82 -4.09
N PRO A 241 11.41 -14.54 -4.73
CA PRO A 241 12.56 -15.06 -4.01
C PRO A 241 13.41 -13.90 -3.50
N ILE A 242 13.94 -14.07 -2.29
CA ILE A 242 14.99 -13.23 -1.76
C ILE A 242 16.23 -13.44 -2.63
N ILE A 243 16.75 -12.36 -3.23
CA ILE A 243 17.91 -12.43 -4.11
C ILE A 243 19.11 -11.82 -3.40
N GLN A 244 20.14 -12.64 -3.17
CA GLN A 244 21.40 -12.17 -2.61
C GLN A 244 22.37 -11.85 -3.74
N LEU A 245 22.81 -10.59 -3.81
CA LEU A 245 23.88 -10.13 -4.69
C LEU A 245 25.21 -10.34 -3.98
N CYS A 246 26.01 -11.27 -4.49
CA CYS A 246 27.32 -11.61 -3.97
C CYS A 246 28.41 -10.96 -4.83
N GLY A 247 29.32 -10.23 -4.21
CA GLY A 247 30.45 -9.59 -4.89
C GLY A 247 31.25 -8.69 -3.95
N SER A 248 32.51 -8.47 -4.28
CA SER A 248 33.41 -7.58 -3.54
C SER A 248 33.12 -6.10 -3.77
N GLU A 249 32.48 -5.76 -4.89
CA GLU A 249 32.25 -4.37 -5.29
C GLU A 249 30.79 -3.95 -5.02
N THR A 250 30.61 -2.99 -4.10
CA THR A 250 29.29 -2.42 -3.74
C THR A 250 28.64 -1.67 -4.89
N THR A 251 29.41 -0.92 -5.68
CA THR A 251 28.95 -0.19 -6.87
C THR A 251 28.34 -1.12 -7.92
N SER A 252 28.98 -2.26 -8.19
CA SER A 252 28.44 -3.28 -9.11
C SER A 252 27.13 -3.88 -8.62
N LYS A 253 26.99 -4.17 -7.31
CA LYS A 253 25.74 -4.70 -6.73
C LYS A 253 24.59 -3.68 -6.80
N LEU A 254 24.87 -2.41 -6.51
CA LEU A 254 23.89 -1.33 -6.64
C LEU A 254 23.47 -1.11 -8.09
N ALA A 255 24.40 -1.21 -9.04
CA ALA A 255 24.10 -1.09 -10.47
C ALA A 255 23.16 -2.22 -10.95
N ILE A 256 23.42 -3.47 -10.55
CA ILE A 256 22.52 -4.61 -10.84
C ILE A 256 21.13 -4.35 -10.26
N ALA A 257 21.03 -4.04 -8.96
CA ALA A 257 19.75 -3.80 -8.29
C ALA A 257 18.96 -2.65 -8.95
N SER A 258 19.64 -1.54 -9.27
CA SER A 258 19.02 -0.39 -9.93
C SER A 258 18.52 -0.73 -11.33
N TYR A 259 19.29 -1.51 -12.10
CA TYR A 259 18.90 -1.94 -13.45
C TYR A 259 17.70 -2.89 -13.42
N VAL A 260 17.68 -3.83 -12.47
CA VAL A 260 16.53 -4.72 -12.22
C VAL A 260 15.28 -3.91 -11.89
N GLY A 261 15.39 -2.96 -10.95
CA GLY A 261 14.28 -2.06 -10.60
C GLY A 261 13.74 -1.32 -11.82
N LYS A 262 14.63 -0.79 -12.67
CA LYS A 262 14.23 -0.11 -13.92
C LYS A 262 13.49 -1.04 -14.89
N ILE A 263 13.98 -2.25 -15.13
CA ILE A 263 13.33 -3.21 -16.05
C ILE A 263 11.93 -3.57 -15.55
N LEU A 264 11.77 -3.73 -14.24
CA LEU A 264 10.52 -4.16 -13.62
C LEU A 264 9.58 -3.00 -13.28
N GLY A 265 9.97 -1.75 -13.59
CA GLY A 265 9.19 -0.56 -13.25
C GLY A 265 9.06 -0.31 -11.75
N LEU A 266 10.03 -0.76 -10.95
CA LEU A 266 10.02 -0.63 -9.49
C LEU A 266 10.85 0.56 -9.01
N ASN A 267 10.33 1.25 -8.00
CA ASN A 267 11.10 2.21 -7.21
C ASN A 267 12.03 1.46 -6.26
N LEU A 268 13.34 1.66 -6.36
CA LEU A 268 14.30 0.97 -5.50
C LEU A 268 14.71 1.86 -4.32
N TYR A 269 14.56 1.32 -3.11
CA TYR A 269 15.05 1.94 -1.88
C TYR A 269 16.13 1.10 -1.23
N THR A 270 17.09 1.74 -0.58
CA THR A 270 18.12 1.09 0.23
C THR A 270 17.82 1.25 1.71
N LEU A 271 17.95 0.15 2.46
CA LEU A 271 17.97 0.12 3.92
C LEU A 271 19.36 -0.36 4.35
N SER A 272 20.05 0.46 5.14
CA SER A 272 21.28 0.01 5.79
C SER A 272 20.93 -0.99 6.89
N ALA A 273 21.63 -2.11 6.93
CA ALA A 273 21.43 -3.10 7.99
C ALA A 273 21.76 -2.55 9.40
N HIS A 274 22.59 -1.50 9.51
CA HIS A 274 22.87 -0.80 10.77
C HIS A 274 21.65 -0.08 11.33
N LYS A 275 20.66 0.24 10.49
CA LYS A 275 19.40 0.87 10.92
C LYS A 275 18.34 -0.14 11.35
N LEU A 276 18.61 -1.44 11.27
CA LEU A 276 17.65 -2.45 11.67
C LEU A 276 17.43 -2.41 13.19
N PRO A 277 16.17 -2.32 13.66
CA PRO A 277 15.88 -2.38 15.09
C PRO A 277 16.31 -3.71 15.69
N SER A 278 16.94 -3.66 16.85
CA SER A 278 17.30 -4.86 17.63
C SER A 278 16.09 -5.41 18.42
N ASN A 279 15.18 -4.52 18.83
CA ASN A 279 13.90 -4.87 19.44
C ASN A 279 13.01 -5.59 18.41
N ILE A 280 12.43 -6.72 18.82
CA ILE A 280 11.62 -7.56 17.93
C ILE A 280 10.33 -6.89 17.49
N ASN A 281 9.70 -6.08 18.34
CA ASN A 281 8.45 -5.39 18.02
C ASN A 281 8.72 -4.30 16.98
N ASP A 282 9.74 -3.48 17.21
CA ASP A 282 10.13 -2.41 16.28
C ASP A 282 10.57 -2.98 14.93
N PHE A 283 11.24 -4.15 14.95
CA PHE A 283 11.60 -4.88 13.73
C PHE A 283 10.36 -5.37 12.95
N TYR A 284 9.38 -5.96 13.64
CA TYR A 284 8.13 -6.36 12.99
C TYR A 284 7.33 -5.17 12.46
N GLN A 285 7.37 -4.03 13.16
CA GLN A 285 6.76 -2.78 12.69
C GLN A 285 7.43 -2.28 11.41
N LEU A 286 8.76 -2.21 11.38
CA LEU A 286 9.51 -1.87 10.17
C LEU A 286 9.16 -2.79 9.00
N LEU A 287 9.12 -4.11 9.24
CA LEU A 287 8.82 -5.11 8.24
C LEU A 287 7.42 -4.91 7.63
N LEU A 288 6.41 -4.69 8.48
CA LEU A 288 5.03 -4.45 8.08
C LEU A 288 4.91 -3.17 7.24
N LEU A 289 5.51 -2.08 7.71
CA LEU A 289 5.50 -0.80 6.99
C LEU A 289 6.22 -0.92 5.64
N ALA A 290 7.37 -1.60 5.59
CA ALA A 290 8.10 -1.83 4.34
C ALA A 290 7.29 -2.70 3.35
N GLN A 291 6.58 -3.72 3.84
CA GLN A 291 5.67 -4.54 3.04
C GLN A 291 4.51 -3.75 2.47
N ARG A 292 3.87 -2.92 3.31
CA ARG A 292 2.82 -2.02 2.85
C ARG A 292 3.34 -1.04 1.81
N GLU A 293 4.50 -0.43 2.04
CA GLU A 293 5.07 0.54 1.11
C GLU A 293 5.45 -0.09 -0.23
N ALA A 294 6.01 -1.30 -0.23
CA ALA A 294 6.29 -2.07 -1.45
C ALA A 294 5.04 -2.24 -2.32
N ALA A 295 3.90 -2.50 -1.70
CA ALA A 295 2.60 -2.59 -2.37
C ALA A 295 2.11 -1.24 -2.90
N LEU A 296 2.10 -0.20 -2.06
CA LEU A 296 1.50 1.10 -2.38
C LEU A 296 2.33 1.90 -3.41
N SER A 297 3.65 1.74 -3.44
CA SER A 297 4.53 2.55 -4.29
C SER A 297 5.20 1.76 -5.41
N LYS A 298 4.80 0.49 -5.62
CA LYS A 298 5.47 -0.45 -6.54
C LYS A 298 6.99 -0.41 -6.32
N SER A 299 7.42 -0.62 -5.07
CA SER A 299 8.82 -0.50 -4.67
C SER A 299 9.44 -1.83 -4.25
N ALA A 300 10.77 -1.88 -4.33
CA ALA A 300 11.59 -2.97 -3.81
C ALA A 300 12.62 -2.41 -2.82
N LEU A 301 12.99 -3.24 -1.84
CA LEU A 301 13.98 -2.88 -0.83
C LEU A 301 15.30 -3.63 -1.06
N LEU A 302 16.39 -2.87 -1.09
CA LEU A 302 17.75 -3.39 -1.04
C LEU A 302 18.30 -3.25 0.38
N LEU A 303 18.46 -4.37 1.08
CA LEU A 303 19.16 -4.41 2.36
C LEU A 303 20.66 -4.42 2.11
N ASN A 304 21.32 -3.31 2.44
CA ASN A 304 22.78 -3.18 2.36
C ASN A 304 23.43 -3.75 3.62
N CYS A 305 24.15 -4.87 3.49
CA CYS A 305 24.92 -5.48 4.57
C CYS A 305 26.44 -5.38 4.37
N ASP A 306 26.93 -4.56 3.44
CA ASP A 306 28.36 -4.47 3.11
C ASP A 306 29.20 -3.89 4.25
N ASP A 307 28.61 -3.02 5.07
CA ASP A 307 29.29 -2.35 6.19
C ASP A 307 29.19 -3.12 7.52
N ILE A 308 28.66 -4.34 7.52
CA ILE A 308 28.47 -5.12 8.76
C ILE A 308 29.76 -5.87 9.11
N ASN A 309 30.36 -5.51 10.26
CA ASN A 309 31.40 -6.32 10.86
C ASN A 309 30.81 -7.64 11.37
N THR A 310 31.31 -8.76 10.84
CA THR A 310 30.88 -10.14 11.19
C THR A 310 31.19 -10.56 12.63
N THR A 311 31.80 -9.69 13.43
CA THR A 311 32.17 -9.91 14.83
C THR A 311 31.15 -9.36 15.84
N ASP A 312 30.14 -8.58 15.41
CA ASP A 312 29.13 -8.00 16.30
C ASP A 312 27.93 -8.95 16.49
N THR A 313 27.91 -9.67 17.63
CA THR A 313 26.93 -10.72 17.96
C THR A 313 25.50 -10.21 18.10
N THR A 314 25.31 -8.91 18.38
CA THR A 314 24.00 -8.25 18.41
C THR A 314 23.42 -8.07 17.01
N GLN A 315 24.26 -7.85 15.99
CA GLN A 315 23.84 -7.69 14.59
C GLN A 315 23.59 -9.04 13.87
N ILE A 316 24.18 -10.14 14.34
CA ILE A 316 23.92 -11.48 13.79
C ILE A 316 22.49 -11.94 14.11
N LYS A 317 21.97 -11.62 15.32
CA LYS A 317 20.62 -12.03 15.76
C LYS A 317 19.48 -11.30 15.03
N SER A 318 19.71 -10.09 14.52
CA SER A 318 18.72 -9.40 13.68
C SER A 318 18.72 -9.92 12.24
N ARG A 319 19.87 -10.42 11.74
CA ARG A 319 20.00 -11.01 10.40
C ARG A 319 19.34 -12.37 10.24
N SER A 320 19.42 -13.24 11.26
CA SER A 320 18.79 -14.58 11.21
C SER A 320 17.26 -14.55 11.24
N ARG A 321 16.64 -13.35 11.26
CA ARG A 321 15.19 -13.14 11.27
C ARG A 321 14.62 -12.80 9.90
N PHE A 322 15.49 -12.57 8.90
CA PHE A 322 15.13 -12.48 7.49
C PHE A 322 15.23 -13.84 6.82
#